data_AF-A0A833PEQ5-F1
#
_entry.id   AF-A0A833PEQ5-F1
#
_cell.length_a   1.000
_cell.length_b   1.000
_cell.length_c   1.000
_cell.angle_alpha   90.00
_cell.angle_beta   90.00
_cell.angle_gamma   90.00
#
_symmetry.space_group_name_H-M   'P 1'
#
loop_
_entity.id
_entity.type
_entity.pdbx_description
1 polymer ?
#
loop_
_entity_poly.entity_id
_entity_poly.type
_entity_poly.pdbx_seq_one_letter_code
_entity_poly.pdbx_strand_id
1 'polypeptide(L)'
;MTLLNLDYEVYPCPKGGTKYRQFVKENGGKLRFPYFVDENTGTAMYESVAIIDYLFKHYGKSGKTPKKYAHYPKYPVVALVGTVINGARGVRVNPKIVDRDEPEKLLNLWGFEASPYTRIVRGVLTELEIPFVFHNVAKECWQDQGPAALRLKPGKYVPLTGGKREKIVPVMGRVKQDIQVPYLEDPNTGAQLFESEAIVDYLNKHYG
;
A
#
# COMPACT_ATOMS: atom_id res chain seq x y z
N MET A 1 -3.71 7.90 1.84
CA MET A 1 -4.86 7.00 1.58
C MET A 1 -5.45 6.42 2.85
N THR A 2 -4.65 5.95 3.82
CA THR A 2 -5.16 5.31 5.05
C THR A 2 -6.21 6.13 5.82
N LEU A 3 -6.04 7.45 5.99
CA LEU A 3 -7.04 8.25 6.70
C LEU A 3 -8.40 8.28 5.98
N LEU A 4 -8.38 8.28 4.65
CA LEU A 4 -9.60 8.26 3.82
C LEU A 4 -10.13 6.84 3.62
N ASN A 5 -9.40 5.82 4.10
CA ASN A 5 -9.70 4.40 3.98
C ASN A 5 -9.93 3.92 2.53
N LEU A 6 -9.29 4.58 1.57
CA LEU A 6 -9.41 4.31 0.13
C LEU A 6 -8.56 3.11 -0.30
N ASP A 7 -9.12 2.26 -1.15
CA ASP A 7 -8.34 1.28 -1.89
C ASP A 7 -7.78 1.92 -3.16
N TYR A 8 -6.62 1.44 -3.58
CA TYR A 8 -5.94 2.00 -4.74
C TYR A 8 -4.98 0.99 -5.35
N GLU A 9 -4.79 1.10 -6.65
CA GLU A 9 -3.78 0.34 -7.37
C GLU A 9 -2.41 1.00 -7.22
N VAL A 10 -1.39 0.16 -7.16
CA VAL A 10 0.00 0.58 -7.09
C VAL A 10 0.74 -0.02 -8.27
N TYR A 11 1.32 0.86 -9.07
CA TYR A 11 2.22 0.55 -10.17
C TYR A 11 3.64 0.97 -9.78
N PRO A 12 4.47 0.06 -9.24
CA PRO A 12 5.72 0.45 -8.60
C PRO A 12 6.75 0.94 -9.62
N CYS A 13 7.37 2.09 -9.36
CA CYS A 13 8.37 2.68 -10.25
C CYS A 13 9.74 2.80 -9.55
N PRO A 14 10.39 1.67 -9.18
CA PRO A 14 11.71 1.73 -8.55
C PRO A 14 12.75 2.35 -9.49
N LYS A 15 13.89 2.78 -8.93
CA LYS A 15 15.02 3.24 -9.75
C LYS A 15 15.58 2.08 -10.56
N GLY A 16 15.75 2.29 -11.86
CA GLY A 16 16.22 1.26 -12.80
C GLY A 16 15.11 0.38 -13.36
N GLY A 17 13.91 0.41 -12.78
CA GLY A 17 12.74 -0.26 -13.36
C GLY A 17 12.26 0.46 -14.62
N THR A 18 11.60 -0.25 -15.52
CA THR A 18 11.19 0.27 -16.84
C THR A 18 9.69 0.17 -17.09
N LYS A 19 9.03 -0.84 -16.52
CA LYS A 19 7.64 -1.24 -16.81
C LYS A 19 6.65 -0.08 -16.74
N TYR A 20 6.51 0.52 -15.55
CA TYR A 20 5.49 1.55 -15.32
C TYR A 20 6.01 2.97 -15.50
N ARG A 21 7.34 3.15 -15.61
CA ARG A 21 7.93 4.49 -15.82
C ARG A 21 7.56 5.04 -17.19
N GLN A 22 7.47 4.18 -18.20
CA GLN A 22 7.10 4.58 -19.56
C GLN A 22 5.67 5.12 -19.60
N PHE A 23 4.72 4.46 -18.94
CA PHE A 23 3.34 4.94 -18.78
C PHE A 23 3.29 6.37 -18.20
N VAL A 24 4.07 6.65 -17.15
CA VAL A 24 4.13 8.00 -16.54
C VAL A 24 4.71 9.03 -17.51
N LYS A 25 5.72 8.65 -18.30
CA LYS A 25 6.29 9.54 -19.32
C LYS A 25 5.28 9.86 -20.43
N GLU A 26 4.54 8.87 -20.89
CA GLU A 26 3.57 9.01 -21.98
C GLU A 26 2.34 9.81 -21.54
N ASN A 27 1.75 9.47 -20.39
CA ASN A 27 0.49 10.07 -19.94
C ASN A 27 0.70 11.37 -19.16
N GLY A 28 1.82 11.48 -18.45
CA GLY A 28 2.12 12.65 -17.63
C GLY A 28 3.23 13.53 -18.20
N GLY A 29 3.88 13.16 -19.30
CA GLY A 29 4.89 13.97 -19.98
C GLY A 29 6.24 14.13 -19.26
N LYS A 30 6.40 13.65 -18.02
CA LYS A 30 7.62 13.79 -17.21
C LYS A 30 7.82 12.58 -16.30
N LEU A 31 9.05 12.11 -16.14
CA LEU A 31 9.37 11.06 -15.17
C LEU A 31 9.42 11.61 -13.73
N ARG A 32 8.26 12.03 -13.22
CA ARG A 32 8.07 12.55 -11.85
C ARG A 32 7.13 11.63 -11.07
N PHE A 33 7.40 11.43 -9.79
CA PHE A 33 6.63 10.52 -8.95
C PHE A 33 6.32 11.18 -7.59
N PRO A 34 5.15 10.90 -6.98
CA PRO A 34 4.07 10.07 -7.52
C PRO A 34 3.35 10.72 -8.72
N TYR A 35 2.88 9.90 -9.64
CA TYR A 35 1.87 10.25 -10.63
C TYR A 35 0.57 9.60 -10.19
N PHE A 36 -0.46 10.41 -10.01
CA PHE A 36 -1.76 9.97 -9.50
C PHE A 36 -2.78 9.99 -10.62
N VAL A 37 -3.58 8.93 -10.70
CA VAL A 37 -4.70 8.78 -11.63
C VAL A 37 -5.94 8.44 -10.82
N ASP A 38 -7.04 9.13 -11.13
CA ASP A 38 -8.36 8.86 -10.60
C ASP A 38 -9.33 8.59 -11.74
N GLU A 39 -9.65 7.31 -11.95
CA GLU A 39 -10.55 6.87 -13.01
C GLU A 39 -11.99 7.34 -12.79
N ASN A 40 -12.42 7.57 -11.54
CA ASN A 40 -13.78 8.00 -11.25
C ASN A 40 -14.09 9.39 -11.81
N THR A 41 -13.05 10.21 -12.03
CA THR A 41 -13.18 11.57 -12.53
C THR A 41 -12.39 11.83 -13.82
N GLY A 42 -11.61 10.84 -14.28
CA GLY A 42 -10.66 11.00 -15.39
C GLY A 42 -9.49 11.94 -15.07
N THR A 43 -9.22 12.21 -13.80
CA THR A 43 -8.16 13.16 -13.40
C THR A 43 -6.81 12.45 -13.32
N ALA A 44 -5.76 13.08 -13.86
CA ALA A 44 -4.38 12.65 -13.65
C ALA A 44 -3.48 13.84 -13.30
N MET A 45 -2.60 13.70 -12.30
CA MET A 45 -1.79 14.81 -11.80
C MET A 45 -0.50 14.39 -11.10
N TYR A 46 0.37 15.38 -10.88
CA TYR A 46 1.58 15.30 -10.06
C TYR A 46 1.43 16.11 -8.77
N GLU A 47 2.55 16.21 -8.04
CA GLU A 47 2.74 17.01 -6.84
C GLU A 47 1.98 16.47 -5.63
N SER A 48 2.74 16.01 -4.64
CA SER A 48 2.16 15.34 -3.46
C SER A 48 1.14 16.21 -2.74
N VAL A 49 1.35 17.53 -2.63
CA VAL A 49 0.40 18.45 -1.98
C VAL A 49 -0.90 18.57 -2.79
N ALA A 50 -0.81 18.72 -4.12
CA ALA A 50 -1.99 18.79 -4.98
C ALA A 50 -2.80 17.49 -4.96
N ILE A 51 -2.12 16.34 -4.98
CA ILE A 51 -2.75 15.01 -4.85
C ILE A 51 -3.47 14.89 -3.50
N ILE A 52 -2.83 15.30 -2.40
CA ILE A 52 -3.44 15.29 -1.06
C ILE A 52 -4.71 16.15 -1.05
N ASP A 53 -4.62 17.38 -1.55
CA ASP A 53 -5.75 18.31 -1.59
C ASP A 53 -6.90 17.77 -2.43
N TYR A 54 -6.59 17.21 -3.60
CA TYR A 54 -7.54 16.54 -4.46
C TYR A 54 -8.25 15.39 -3.73
N LEU A 55 -7.49 14.50 -3.09
CA LEU A 55 -8.05 13.36 -2.37
C LEU A 55 -9.00 13.79 -1.24
N PHE A 56 -8.64 14.81 -0.45
CA PHE A 56 -9.53 15.31 0.60
C PHE A 56 -10.75 16.04 0.05
N LYS A 57 -10.61 16.75 -1.07
CA LYS A 57 -11.73 17.42 -1.73
C LYS A 57 -12.76 16.44 -2.26
N HIS A 58 -12.31 15.36 -2.90
CA HIS A 58 -13.20 14.41 -3.59
C HIS A 58 -13.67 13.26 -2.69
N TYR A 59 -12.83 12.82 -1.75
CA TYR A 59 -13.10 11.62 -0.93
C TYR A 59 -13.11 11.88 0.58
N GLY A 60 -12.79 13.11 1.02
CA GLY A 60 -12.84 13.49 2.43
C GLY A 60 -14.25 13.91 2.86
N LYS A 61 -14.67 13.49 4.06
CA LYS A 61 -15.98 13.84 4.62
C LYS A 61 -16.28 15.34 4.66
N SER A 62 -15.26 16.16 4.87
CA SER A 62 -15.40 17.63 4.94
C SER A 62 -15.10 18.35 3.63
N GLY A 63 -14.58 17.64 2.62
CA GLY A 63 -14.03 18.24 1.39
C GLY A 63 -12.79 19.13 1.62
N LYS A 64 -12.24 19.18 2.86
CA LYS A 64 -11.14 20.08 3.24
C LYS A 64 -9.93 19.29 3.72
N THR A 65 -8.74 19.68 3.25
CA THR A 65 -7.47 19.12 3.70
C THR A 65 -7.21 19.45 5.18
N PRO A 66 -7.03 18.45 6.06
CA PRO A 66 -6.63 18.69 7.44
C PRO A 66 -5.28 19.38 7.51
N LYS A 67 -5.11 20.32 8.46
CA LYS A 67 -3.86 21.10 8.62
C LYS A 67 -2.59 20.24 8.67
N LYS A 68 -2.67 19.05 9.29
CA LYS A 68 -1.56 18.08 9.36
C LYS A 68 -1.07 17.54 8.01
N TYR A 69 -1.87 17.66 6.94
CA TYR A 69 -1.49 17.25 5.58
C TYR A 69 -1.37 18.42 4.60
N ALA A 70 -1.74 19.63 5.01
CA ALA A 70 -1.67 20.81 4.16
C ALA A 70 -0.22 21.21 3.80
N HIS A 71 0.75 20.76 4.59
CA HIS A 71 2.17 21.03 4.36
C HIS A 71 2.95 19.74 4.31
N TYR A 72 3.51 19.44 3.14
CA TYR A 72 4.45 18.34 2.96
C TYR A 72 5.86 18.91 2.80
N PRO A 73 6.86 18.43 3.56
CA PRO A 73 8.21 18.96 3.45
C PRO A 73 8.80 18.68 2.07
N LYS A 74 9.42 19.68 1.45
CA LYS A 74 10.07 19.57 0.13
C LYS A 74 11.15 18.48 0.10
N TYR A 75 11.83 18.29 1.24
CA TYR A 75 12.80 17.22 1.46
C TYR A 75 12.30 16.34 2.61
N PRO A 76 11.76 15.14 2.32
CA PRO A 76 11.23 14.26 3.36
C PRO A 76 12.38 13.51 4.06
N VAL A 77 13.21 14.24 4.82
CA VAL A 77 14.43 13.72 5.48
C VAL A 77 14.11 12.50 6.35
N VAL A 78 12.99 12.51 7.06
CA VAL A 78 12.54 11.36 7.88
C VAL A 78 12.30 10.12 7.01
N ALA A 79 11.68 10.27 5.84
CA ALA A 79 11.46 9.16 4.92
C ALA A 79 12.78 8.64 4.33
N LEU A 80 13.74 9.54 4.07
CA LEU A 80 15.08 9.17 3.61
C LEU A 80 15.84 8.38 4.68
N VAL A 81 15.85 8.85 5.92
CA VAL A 81 16.48 8.14 7.07
C VAL A 81 15.84 6.78 7.27
N GLY A 82 14.51 6.70 7.27
CA GLY A 82 13.81 5.43 7.37
C GLY A 82 14.13 4.48 6.22
N THR A 83 14.38 4.99 5.01
CA THR A 83 14.80 4.17 3.87
C THR A 83 16.20 3.59 4.08
N VAL A 84 17.14 4.39 4.60
CA VAL A 84 18.50 3.92 4.91
C VAL A 84 18.50 2.85 6.00
N ILE A 85 17.79 3.07 7.11
CA ILE A 85 17.69 2.10 8.22
C ILE A 85 17.17 0.75 7.74
N ASN A 86 16.31 0.73 6.72
CA ASN A 86 15.73 -0.49 6.15
C ASN A 86 16.54 -1.04 4.96
N GLY A 87 17.83 -0.71 4.85
CA GLY A 87 18.72 -1.23 3.82
C GLY A 87 18.40 -0.76 2.40
N ALA A 88 17.74 0.39 2.26
CA ALA A 88 17.25 0.92 0.99
C ALA A 88 16.29 -0.02 0.23
N ARG A 89 15.57 -0.89 0.96
CA ARG A 89 14.52 -1.73 0.37
C ARG A 89 13.45 -0.89 -0.33
N GLY A 90 13.00 -1.33 -1.49
CA GLY A 90 12.00 -0.66 -2.34
C GLY A 90 12.55 0.50 -3.17
N VAL A 91 13.86 0.74 -3.20
CA VAL A 91 14.45 1.89 -3.91
C VAL A 91 14.83 1.55 -5.36
N ARG A 92 15.38 0.36 -5.60
CA ARG A 92 15.85 -0.08 -6.92
C ARG A 92 15.15 -1.37 -7.32
N VAL A 93 15.01 -1.57 -8.63
CA VAL A 93 14.52 -2.83 -9.17
C VAL A 93 15.52 -3.94 -8.86
N ASN A 94 15.04 -5.15 -8.61
CA ASN A 94 15.88 -6.34 -8.56
C ASN A 94 16.42 -6.61 -9.98
N PRO A 95 17.74 -6.57 -10.21
CA PRO A 95 18.30 -6.69 -11.56
C PRO A 95 18.00 -8.03 -12.23
N LYS A 96 17.67 -9.07 -11.46
CA LYS A 96 17.34 -10.41 -11.99
C LYS A 96 16.00 -10.45 -12.73
N ILE A 97 15.11 -9.50 -12.48
CA ILE A 97 13.71 -9.55 -12.93
C ILE A 97 13.35 -8.41 -13.88
N VAL A 98 14.34 -7.62 -14.33
CA VAL A 98 14.10 -6.45 -15.20
C VAL A 98 13.33 -6.84 -16.46
N ASP A 99 13.63 -8.02 -17.02
CA ASP A 99 13.00 -8.55 -18.23
C ASP A 99 11.87 -9.55 -17.93
N ARG A 100 11.46 -9.71 -16.66
CA ARG A 100 10.34 -10.59 -16.27
C ARG A 100 9.05 -10.00 -16.82
N ASP A 101 8.16 -10.82 -17.37
CA ASP A 101 6.80 -10.38 -17.71
C ASP A 101 6.00 -9.91 -16.49
N GLU A 102 4.99 -9.09 -16.72
CA GLU A 102 4.06 -8.69 -15.66
C GLU A 102 3.13 -9.85 -15.28
N PRO A 103 2.70 -9.96 -14.01
CA PRO A 103 1.65 -10.89 -13.64
C PRO A 103 0.37 -10.56 -14.42
N GLU A 104 -0.37 -11.59 -14.88
CA GLU A 104 -1.61 -11.40 -15.64
C GLU A 104 -2.69 -10.65 -14.83
N LYS A 105 -2.69 -10.84 -13.51
CA LYS A 105 -3.63 -10.22 -12.58
C LYS A 105 -2.88 -9.50 -11.46
N LEU A 106 -3.44 -8.37 -11.05
CA LEU A 106 -2.96 -7.64 -9.87
C LEU A 106 -3.03 -8.53 -8.62
N LEU A 107 -1.97 -8.50 -7.82
CA LEU A 107 -2.00 -9.08 -6.48
C LEU A 107 -2.83 -8.18 -5.56
N ASN A 108 -3.39 -8.74 -4.49
CA ASN A 108 -4.13 -7.98 -3.49
C ASN A 108 -3.35 -7.94 -2.18
N LEU A 109 -3.14 -6.75 -1.63
CA LEU A 109 -2.43 -6.54 -0.37
C LEU A 109 -3.29 -5.75 0.62
N TRP A 110 -3.70 -6.38 1.71
CA TRP A 110 -4.39 -5.73 2.82
C TRP A 110 -3.39 -5.20 3.84
N GLY A 111 -3.50 -3.91 4.17
CA GLY A 111 -2.66 -3.28 5.16
C GLY A 111 -2.99 -1.81 5.39
N PHE A 112 -2.07 -1.08 6.03
CA PHE A 112 -2.14 0.37 6.14
C PHE A 112 -0.74 0.98 6.11
N GLU A 113 -0.64 2.26 5.72
CA GLU A 113 0.65 2.89 5.39
C GLU A 113 1.66 2.91 6.54
N ALA A 114 1.20 3.02 7.78
CA ALA A 114 2.04 3.08 8.97
C ALA A 114 2.45 1.71 9.54
N SER A 115 2.01 0.60 8.95
CA SER A 115 2.38 -0.75 9.40
C SER A 115 3.83 -1.08 8.99
N PRO A 116 4.74 -1.38 9.93
CA PRO A 116 6.13 -1.74 9.60
C PRO A 116 6.21 -3.03 8.78
N TYR A 117 5.38 -4.03 9.09
CA TYR A 117 5.34 -5.31 8.37
C TYR A 117 4.80 -5.14 6.94
N THR A 118 3.76 -4.33 6.76
CA THR A 118 3.23 -4.02 5.43
C THR A 118 4.23 -3.21 4.60
N ARG A 119 5.02 -2.33 5.24
CA ARG A 119 6.09 -1.60 4.57
C ARG A 119 7.13 -2.54 3.95
N ILE A 120 7.50 -3.61 4.64
CA ILE A 120 8.46 -4.61 4.12
C ILE A 120 7.90 -5.26 2.85
N VAL A 121 6.67 -5.77 2.89
CA VAL A 121 6.02 -6.41 1.74
C VAL A 121 5.89 -5.46 0.55
N ARG A 122 5.47 -4.20 0.79
CA ARG A 122 5.42 -3.17 -0.26
C ARG A 122 6.78 -2.88 -0.87
N GLY A 123 7.84 -2.95 -0.08
CA GLY A 123 9.22 -2.79 -0.55
C GLY A 123 9.58 -3.88 -1.54
N VAL A 124 9.31 -5.15 -1.20
CA VAL A 124 9.58 -6.30 -2.09
C VAL A 124 8.72 -6.26 -3.35
N LEU A 125 7.41 -5.98 -3.26
CA LEU A 125 6.57 -5.77 -4.44
C LEU A 125 7.12 -4.65 -5.35
N THR A 126 7.70 -3.60 -4.75
CA THR A 126 8.32 -2.51 -5.50
C THR A 126 9.62 -2.95 -6.18
N GLU A 127 10.48 -3.69 -5.49
CA GLU A 127 11.74 -4.21 -6.06
C GLU A 127 11.49 -5.20 -7.20
N LEU A 128 10.41 -5.98 -7.13
CA LEU A 128 10.02 -6.96 -8.14
C LEU A 128 9.15 -6.37 -9.27
N GLU A 129 8.87 -5.05 -9.22
CA GLU A 129 7.92 -4.35 -10.11
C GLU A 129 6.61 -5.14 -10.28
N ILE A 130 6.05 -5.61 -9.18
CA ILE A 130 4.75 -6.31 -9.16
C ILE A 130 3.66 -5.28 -8.87
N PRO A 131 2.69 -5.09 -9.78
CA PRO A 131 1.56 -4.21 -9.53
C PRO A 131 0.55 -4.90 -8.59
N PHE A 132 -0.11 -4.12 -7.75
CA PHE A 132 -1.05 -4.66 -6.77
C PHE A 132 -2.16 -3.68 -6.40
N VAL A 133 -3.32 -4.22 -6.01
CA VAL A 133 -4.36 -3.49 -5.31
C VAL A 133 -3.99 -3.42 -3.83
N PHE A 134 -3.89 -2.21 -3.29
CA PHE A 134 -3.70 -2.01 -1.85
C PHE A 134 -5.04 -1.77 -1.18
N HIS A 135 -5.48 -2.77 -0.42
CA HIS A 135 -6.68 -2.66 0.40
C HIS A 135 -6.34 -1.99 1.74
N ASN A 136 -6.74 -0.72 1.90
CA ASN A 136 -6.56 -0.03 3.17
C ASN A 136 -7.45 -0.65 4.24
N VAL A 137 -6.82 -1.10 5.32
CA VAL A 137 -7.46 -1.63 6.53
C VAL A 137 -7.10 -0.69 7.68
N ALA A 138 -7.50 0.58 7.55
CA ALA A 138 -7.21 1.60 8.55
C ALA A 138 -7.76 1.20 9.93
N LYS A 139 -7.10 1.61 11.01
CA LYS A 139 -7.61 1.41 12.38
C LYS A 139 -8.88 2.26 12.56
N GLU A 140 -9.99 1.62 12.92
CA GLU A 140 -11.32 2.25 12.99
C GLU A 140 -11.76 2.50 14.43
N CYS A 141 -11.28 1.69 15.39
CA CYS A 141 -11.60 1.83 16.80
C CYS A 141 -10.36 1.79 17.69
N TRP A 142 -10.54 2.18 18.96
CA TRP A 142 -9.45 2.18 19.95
C TRP A 142 -8.85 0.78 20.17
N GLN A 143 -9.66 -0.28 19.99
CA GLN A 143 -9.23 -1.69 20.14
C GLN A 143 -8.23 -2.11 19.06
N ASP A 144 -8.14 -1.37 17.96
CA ASP A 144 -7.17 -1.60 16.90
C ASP A 144 -5.78 -1.04 17.25
N GLN A 145 -5.69 -0.23 18.32
CA GLN A 145 -4.44 0.39 18.76
C GLN A 145 -3.57 -0.58 19.56
N GLY A 146 -2.26 -0.41 19.43
CA GLY A 146 -1.26 -1.27 20.06
C GLY A 146 -0.42 -2.10 19.08
N PRO A 147 0.64 -2.76 19.59
CA PRO A 147 1.45 -3.70 18.84
C PRO A 147 0.62 -4.90 18.35
N ALA A 148 0.98 -5.46 17.18
CA ALA A 148 0.28 -6.63 16.63
C ALA A 148 0.24 -7.83 17.59
N ALA A 149 1.29 -8.03 18.38
CA ALA A 149 1.39 -9.09 19.39
C ALA A 149 0.64 -8.79 20.70
N LEU A 150 0.28 -7.52 20.95
CA LEU A 150 -0.26 -7.08 22.23
C LEU A 150 -1.59 -6.35 22.01
N ARG A 151 -2.69 -7.11 22.03
CA ARG A 151 -4.02 -6.51 22.01
C ARG A 151 -4.33 -5.98 23.40
N LEU A 152 -4.44 -4.66 23.53
CA LEU A 152 -4.66 -3.98 24.82
C LEU A 152 -5.99 -4.33 25.49
N LYS A 153 -7.00 -4.79 24.71
CA LYS A 153 -8.27 -5.26 25.25
C LYS A 153 -8.31 -6.80 25.27
N PRO A 154 -8.53 -7.44 26.43
CA PRO A 154 -8.84 -8.85 26.50
C PRO A 154 -10.22 -9.14 25.88
N GLY A 155 -10.36 -10.27 25.18
CA GLY A 155 -11.63 -10.73 24.59
C GLY A 155 -11.66 -10.74 23.06
N LYS A 156 -12.82 -11.13 22.51
CA LYS A 156 -13.04 -11.25 21.07
C LYS A 156 -12.93 -9.88 20.37
N TYR A 157 -12.40 -9.88 19.16
CA TYR A 157 -12.43 -8.70 18.31
C TYR A 157 -13.87 -8.38 17.91
N VAL A 158 -14.20 -7.10 17.91
CA VAL A 158 -15.47 -6.60 17.39
C VAL A 158 -15.14 -5.39 16.51
N PRO A 159 -15.30 -5.49 15.18
CA PRO A 159 -15.12 -4.35 14.30
C PRO A 159 -16.23 -3.31 14.50
N LEU A 160 -16.01 -2.10 14.02
CA LEU A 160 -17.08 -1.08 13.99
C LEU A 160 -18.18 -1.52 13.02
N THR A 161 -19.44 -1.53 13.47
CA THR A 161 -20.60 -1.88 12.62
C THR A 161 -20.69 -0.94 11.41
N GLY A 162 -20.86 -1.51 10.22
CA GLY A 162 -20.83 -0.78 8.95
C GLY A 162 -19.44 -0.29 8.52
N GLY A 163 -18.43 -0.52 9.35
CA GLY A 163 -17.02 -0.20 9.08
C GLY A 163 -16.42 -1.12 8.02
N LYS A 164 -15.28 -0.73 7.48
CA LYS A 164 -14.60 -1.52 6.46
C LYS A 164 -14.00 -2.79 7.06
N ARG A 165 -13.52 -2.75 8.31
CA ARG A 165 -12.96 -3.94 8.96
C ARG A 165 -14.00 -5.03 9.17
N GLU A 166 -15.27 -4.68 9.39
CA GLU A 166 -16.38 -5.66 9.46
C GLU A 166 -16.48 -6.49 8.18
N LYS A 167 -16.31 -5.85 7.02
CA LYS A 167 -16.33 -6.51 5.71
C LYS A 167 -15.07 -7.32 5.41
N ILE A 168 -13.93 -6.96 6.02
CA ILE A 168 -12.63 -7.59 5.75
C ILE A 168 -12.36 -8.79 6.65
N VAL A 169 -12.89 -8.81 7.89
CA VAL A 169 -12.76 -9.97 8.78
C VAL A 169 -13.13 -11.30 8.11
N PRO A 170 -14.27 -11.44 7.40
CA PRO A 170 -14.59 -12.69 6.72
C PRO A 170 -13.65 -12.99 5.53
N VAL A 171 -13.15 -11.97 4.82
CA VAL A 171 -12.17 -12.13 3.72
C VAL A 171 -10.87 -12.75 4.23
N MET A 172 -10.37 -12.29 5.38
CA MET A 172 -9.15 -12.83 5.98
C MET A 172 -9.31 -14.28 6.50
N GLY A 173 -10.54 -14.75 6.72
CA GLY A 173 -10.82 -16.16 7.05
C GLY A 173 -10.15 -16.69 8.33
N ARG A 174 -9.67 -15.81 9.22
CA ARG A 174 -8.91 -16.22 10.40
C ARG A 174 -9.81 -16.87 11.44
N VAL A 175 -9.31 -17.93 12.09
CA VAL A 175 -9.99 -18.62 13.21
C VAL A 175 -10.34 -17.66 14.35
N LYS A 176 -9.47 -16.67 14.61
CA LYS A 176 -9.69 -15.65 15.65
C LYS A 176 -10.75 -14.59 15.27
N GLN A 177 -11.27 -14.61 14.04
CA GLN A 177 -12.20 -13.62 13.49
C GLN A 177 -11.71 -12.18 13.72
N ASP A 178 -10.43 -11.95 13.44
CA ASP A 178 -9.78 -10.66 13.64
C ASP A 178 -8.97 -10.22 12.42
N ILE A 179 -8.44 -9.00 12.48
CA ILE A 179 -7.59 -8.42 11.45
C ILE A 179 -6.14 -8.70 11.78
N GLN A 180 -5.41 -9.29 10.82
CA GLN A 180 -3.96 -9.34 10.82
C GLN A 180 -3.45 -8.76 9.50
N VAL A 181 -2.44 -7.88 9.58
CA VAL A 181 -1.81 -7.27 8.42
C VAL A 181 -0.29 -7.40 8.50
N PRO A 182 0.42 -7.56 7.37
CA PRO A 182 -0.11 -7.69 6.02
C PRO A 182 -0.83 -9.03 5.80
N TYR A 183 -1.78 -9.01 4.85
CA TYR A 183 -2.38 -10.20 4.26
C TYR A 183 -2.29 -10.03 2.74
N LEU A 184 -1.76 -11.03 2.05
CA LEU A 184 -1.57 -11.03 0.59
C LEU A 184 -2.46 -12.12 -0.02
N GLU A 185 -3.15 -11.78 -1.11
CA GLU A 185 -3.71 -12.77 -2.02
C GLU A 185 -3.10 -12.62 -3.40
N ASP A 186 -2.71 -13.74 -3.98
CA ASP A 186 -2.21 -13.82 -5.34
C ASP A 186 -3.19 -14.59 -6.23
N PRO A 187 -3.99 -13.89 -7.04
CA PRO A 187 -4.98 -14.54 -7.92
C PRO A 187 -4.34 -15.28 -9.11
N ASN A 188 -3.03 -15.13 -9.34
CA ASN A 188 -2.31 -15.85 -10.39
C ASN A 188 -1.96 -17.28 -9.95
N THR A 189 -1.85 -17.53 -8.64
CA THR A 189 -1.48 -18.85 -8.08
C THR A 189 -2.52 -19.41 -7.11
N GLY A 190 -3.45 -18.58 -6.65
CA GLY A 190 -4.40 -18.91 -5.57
C GLY A 190 -3.80 -18.79 -4.15
N ALA A 191 -2.59 -18.25 -4.01
CA ALA A 191 -1.96 -18.12 -2.69
C ALA A 191 -2.67 -17.09 -1.80
N GLN A 192 -2.82 -17.41 -0.52
CA GLN A 192 -3.40 -16.56 0.52
C GLN A 192 -2.50 -16.62 1.75
N LEU A 193 -1.82 -15.51 2.07
CA LEU A 193 -0.69 -15.51 2.99
C LEU A 193 -0.80 -14.42 4.04
N PHE A 194 -0.58 -14.81 5.30
CA PHE A 194 -0.26 -13.91 6.40
C PHE A 194 1.24 -13.93 6.68
N GLU A 195 1.68 -13.09 7.62
CA GLU A 195 3.06 -12.92 8.06
C GLU A 195 3.96 -12.33 6.98
N SER A 196 4.61 -11.20 7.28
CA SER A 196 5.42 -10.52 6.28
C SER A 196 6.60 -11.36 5.78
N GLU A 197 7.17 -12.21 6.62
CA GLU A 197 8.29 -13.09 6.23
C GLU A 197 7.83 -14.14 5.20
N ALA A 198 6.76 -14.87 5.49
CA ALA A 198 6.20 -15.85 4.56
C ALA A 198 5.75 -15.23 3.23
N ILE A 199 5.17 -14.02 3.28
CA ILE A 199 4.81 -13.27 2.07
C ILE A 199 6.07 -12.91 1.26
N VAL A 200 7.14 -12.45 1.90
CA VAL A 200 8.39 -12.08 1.21
C VAL A 200 9.04 -13.31 0.58
N ASP A 201 9.12 -14.42 1.30
CA ASP A 201 9.68 -15.67 0.78
C ASP A 201 8.89 -16.17 -0.44
N TYR A 202 7.55 -16.11 -0.35
CA TYR A 202 6.68 -16.42 -1.47
C TYR A 202 6.95 -15.53 -2.68
N LEU A 203 6.96 -14.20 -2.50
CA LEU A 203 7.17 -13.25 -3.60
C LEU A 203 8.52 -13.46 -4.29
N ASN A 204 9.58 -13.66 -3.51
CA ASN A 204 10.91 -13.95 -4.08
C ASN A 204 10.96 -15.30 -4.80
N LYS A 205 10.28 -16.33 -4.28
CA LYS A 205 10.25 -17.65 -4.91
C LYS A 205 9.50 -17.65 -6.24
N HIS A 206 8.38 -16.93 -6.31
CA HIS A 206 7.48 -16.97 -7.47
C HIS A 206 7.75 -15.87 -8.50
N TYR A 207 8.38 -14.76 -8.11
CA TYR A 207 8.57 -13.60 -8.96
C TYR A 207 9.97 -12.98 -8.91
N GLY A 208 10.91 -13.55 -8.14
CA GLY A 208 12.25 -13.00 -7.86
C GLY A 208 13.40 -13.55 -8.68
#